data_AF-L7QPB1-F1
#
_entry.id   AF-L7QPB1-F1
#
_cell.length_a   1.000
_cell.length_b   1.000
_cell.length_c   1.000
_cell.angle_alpha   90.00
_cell.angle_beta   90.00
_cell.angle_gamma   90.00
#
_symmetry.space_group_name_H-M   'P 1'
#
loop_
_entity.id
_entity.type
_entity.pdbx_description
1 polymer ?
#
loop_
_entity_poly.entity_id
_entity_poly.type
_entity_poly.pdbx_seq_one_letter_code
_entity_poly.pdbx_strand_id
1 'polypeptide(L)'
;RQLEGEIAEEWNVDNMDTLLPLVRDVVSFDMQHSAEIQACDLLMEIDRLDLLTQHMDQSNYPRVCLYLIGCASYVVEPESTQILQGVLDTYLRFGEYPRALLVAMQLHDKAKCEEVFNACNDPLIKKQLCYMLARQYIPLDIEDEDLRTILLNAHINDHFLSLGREL
;
A
#
# COMPACT_ATOMS: atom_id res chain seq x y z
N ARG A 1 11.24 -4.69 -23.90
CA ARG A 1 12.33 -5.38 -23.17
C ARG A 1 13.71 -4.80 -23.39
N GLN A 2 14.13 -4.50 -24.62
CA GLN A 2 15.48 -3.95 -24.83
C GLN A 2 15.54 -2.44 -24.57
N LEU A 3 14.45 -1.72 -24.86
CA LEU A 3 14.39 -0.26 -24.74
C LEU A 3 14.43 0.22 -23.28
N GLU A 4 13.71 -0.45 -22.38
CA GLU A 4 13.60 -0.10 -20.97
C GLU A 4 14.97 -0.24 -20.28
N GLY A 5 15.68 -1.34 -20.56
CA GLY A 5 17.06 -1.54 -20.08
C GLY A 5 18.03 -0.52 -20.67
N GLU A 6 17.95 -0.23 -21.98
CA GLU A 6 18.79 0.80 -22.61
C GLU A 6 18.53 2.21 -22.02
N ILE A 7 17.26 2.55 -21.72
CA ILE A 7 16.90 3.81 -21.07
C ILE A 7 17.51 3.87 -19.67
N ALA A 8 17.42 2.80 -18.89
CA ALA A 8 17.97 2.74 -17.54
C ALA A 8 19.50 2.83 -17.55
N GLU A 9 20.18 2.18 -18.50
CA GLU A 9 21.64 2.25 -18.66
C GLU A 9 22.12 3.67 -19.03
N GLU A 10 21.36 4.38 -19.88
CA GLU A 10 21.69 5.74 -20.32
C GLU A 10 21.16 6.84 -19.36
N TRP A 11 20.46 6.45 -18.28
CA TRP A 11 19.89 7.39 -17.32
C TRP A 11 20.98 8.01 -16.44
N ASN A 12 21.30 9.28 -16.70
CA ASN A 12 22.27 10.05 -15.93
C ASN A 12 21.88 11.53 -15.87
N VAL A 13 22.60 12.31 -15.07
CA VAL A 13 22.32 13.74 -14.80
C VAL A 13 22.33 14.58 -16.08
N ASP A 14 23.12 14.22 -17.09
CA ASP A 14 23.24 14.98 -18.34
C ASP A 14 22.08 14.70 -19.30
N ASN A 15 21.55 13.47 -19.28
CA ASN A 15 20.56 12.99 -20.25
C ASN A 15 19.14 12.87 -19.67
N MET A 16 18.96 12.90 -18.34
CA MET A 16 17.68 12.62 -17.68
C MET A 16 16.52 13.51 -18.18
N ASP A 17 16.77 14.81 -18.39
CA ASP A 17 15.73 15.73 -18.85
C ASP A 17 15.29 15.46 -20.29
N THR A 18 16.20 14.94 -21.11
CA THR A 18 15.92 14.56 -22.50
C THR A 18 15.20 13.22 -22.59
N LEU A 19 15.53 12.29 -21.68
CA LEU A 19 14.93 10.96 -21.61
C LEU A 19 13.59 10.93 -20.87
N LEU A 20 13.32 11.89 -19.97
CA LEU A 20 12.10 11.91 -19.17
C LEU A 20 10.79 11.86 -19.98
N PRO A 21 10.64 12.59 -21.10
CA PRO A 21 9.46 12.44 -21.96
C PRO A 21 9.31 11.01 -22.50
N LEU A 22 10.41 10.39 -22.94
CA LEU A 22 10.41 9.01 -23.44
C LEU A 22 10.03 8.01 -22.34
N VAL A 23 10.55 8.18 -21.12
CA VAL A 23 10.18 7.35 -19.95
C VAL A 23 8.67 7.42 -19.71
N ARG A 24 8.07 8.62 -19.76
CA ARG A 24 6.62 8.78 -19.55
C ARG A 24 5.81 8.08 -20.64
N ASP A 25 6.24 8.17 -21.89
CA ASP A 25 5.57 7.49 -23.01
C ASP A 25 5.65 5.96 -22.86
N VAL A 26 6.83 5.43 -22.48
CA VAL A 26 7.05 4.00 -22.24
C VAL A 26 6.19 3.50 -21.07
N VAL A 27 6.23 4.18 -19.92
CA VAL A 27 5.44 3.79 -18.74
C VAL A 27 3.95 3.85 -19.05
N SER A 28 3.48 4.89 -19.74
CA SER A 28 2.07 4.96 -20.15
C SER A 28 1.67 3.81 -21.08
N PHE A 29 2.55 3.44 -22.01
CA PHE A 29 2.31 2.33 -22.93
C PHE A 29 2.23 1.01 -22.16
N ASP A 30 3.20 0.72 -21.30
CA ASP A 30 3.28 -0.52 -20.53
C ASP A 30 2.08 -0.69 -19.59
N MET A 31 1.68 0.38 -18.90
CA MET A 31 0.53 0.39 -18.00
C MET A 31 -0.80 0.13 -18.71
N GLN A 32 -0.91 0.50 -20.00
CA GLN A 32 -2.09 0.23 -20.83
C GLN A 32 -2.09 -1.18 -21.45
N HIS A 33 -0.92 -1.81 -21.59
CA HIS A 33 -0.76 -3.10 -22.26
C HIS A 33 -0.46 -4.26 -21.29
N SER A 34 -0.85 -4.13 -20.02
CA SER A 34 -0.65 -5.16 -18.97
C SER A 34 0.82 -5.54 -18.76
N ALA A 35 1.72 -4.57 -18.94
CA ALA A 35 3.15 -4.68 -18.67
C ALA A 35 3.55 -3.82 -17.47
N GLU A 36 2.68 -3.76 -16.44
CA GLU A 36 2.86 -2.84 -15.31
C GLU A 36 4.10 -3.15 -14.47
N ILE A 37 4.51 -4.43 -14.44
CA ILE A 37 5.71 -4.86 -13.73
C ILE A 37 6.96 -4.28 -14.41
N GLN A 38 7.00 -4.27 -15.74
CA GLN A 38 8.10 -3.69 -16.51
C GLN A 38 8.21 -2.18 -16.28
N ALA A 39 7.07 -1.48 -16.24
CA ALA A 39 7.03 -0.08 -15.88
C ALA A 39 7.55 0.17 -14.44
N CYS A 40 7.17 -0.67 -13.49
CA CYS A 40 7.69 -0.60 -12.12
C CYS A 40 9.20 -0.81 -12.07
N ASP A 41 9.73 -1.84 -12.75
CA ASP A 41 11.16 -2.15 -12.78
C ASP A 41 11.98 -1.00 -13.35
N LEU A 42 11.55 -0.47 -14.52
CA LEU A 42 12.19 0.71 -15.12
C LEU A 42 12.22 1.90 -14.15
N LEU A 43 11.08 2.20 -13.51
CA LEU A 43 10.97 3.36 -12.61
C LEU A 43 11.73 3.16 -11.29
N MET A 44 11.88 1.93 -10.80
CA MET A 44 12.77 1.62 -9.68
C MET A 44 14.24 1.83 -10.06
N GLU A 45 14.67 1.34 -11.23
CA GLU A 45 16.06 1.47 -11.68
C GLU A 45 16.52 2.92 -11.86
N ILE A 46 15.62 3.81 -12.31
CA ILE A 46 15.93 5.24 -12.50
C ILE A 46 15.57 6.13 -11.30
N ASP A 47 15.11 5.55 -10.18
CA ASP A 47 14.66 6.25 -8.96
C ASP A 47 13.54 7.28 -9.21
N ARG A 48 12.54 6.92 -10.04
CA ARG A 48 11.39 7.76 -10.42
C ARG A 48 10.02 7.10 -10.22
N LEU A 49 9.89 6.36 -9.11
CA LEU A 49 8.61 5.75 -8.71
C LEU A 49 7.46 6.76 -8.57
N ASP A 50 7.77 8.06 -8.37
CA ASP A 50 6.79 9.16 -8.35
C ASP A 50 5.88 9.21 -9.59
N LEU A 51 6.37 8.71 -10.73
CA LEU A 51 5.63 8.72 -11.99
C LEU A 51 4.49 7.69 -12.03
N LEU A 52 4.58 6.58 -11.27
CA LEU A 52 3.55 5.52 -11.28
C LEU A 52 2.17 6.04 -10.91
N THR A 53 2.09 6.98 -9.97
CA THR A 53 0.83 7.50 -9.44
C THR A 53 -0.08 8.06 -10.53
N GLN A 54 0.50 8.58 -11.61
CA GLN A 54 -0.23 9.18 -12.75
C GLN A 54 -0.82 8.12 -13.70
N HIS A 55 -0.29 6.90 -13.67
CA HIS A 55 -0.66 5.82 -14.59
C HIS A 55 -1.45 4.69 -13.93
N MET A 56 -1.64 4.75 -12.60
CA MET A 56 -2.43 3.76 -11.85
C MET A 56 -3.93 4.07 -11.87
N ASP A 57 -4.73 3.06 -12.19
CA ASP A 57 -6.19 3.07 -12.21
C ASP A 57 -6.79 1.81 -11.53
N GLN A 58 -8.13 1.71 -11.51
CA GLN A 58 -8.84 0.61 -10.84
C GLN A 58 -8.52 -0.79 -11.40
N SER A 59 -8.05 -0.86 -12.64
CA SER A 59 -7.78 -2.12 -13.34
C SER A 59 -6.39 -2.67 -13.05
N ASN A 60 -5.43 -1.79 -12.73
CA ASN A 60 -4.01 -2.14 -12.63
C ASN A 60 -3.40 -1.96 -11.23
N TYR A 61 -3.91 -1.06 -10.38
CA TYR A 61 -3.34 -0.81 -9.06
C TYR A 61 -3.20 -2.07 -8.18
N PRO A 62 -4.10 -3.08 -8.22
CA PRO A 62 -3.95 -4.25 -7.36
C PRO A 62 -2.70 -5.06 -7.71
N ARG A 63 -2.35 -5.14 -9.00
CA ARG A 63 -1.16 -5.85 -9.48
C ARG A 63 0.10 -5.07 -9.12
N VAL A 64 0.09 -3.76 -9.36
CA VAL A 64 1.21 -2.86 -9.05
C VAL A 64 1.52 -2.85 -7.55
N CYS A 65 0.52 -2.60 -6.70
CA CYS A 65 0.72 -2.57 -5.25
C CYS A 65 1.22 -3.91 -4.70
N LEU A 66 0.68 -5.03 -5.19
CA LEU A 66 1.15 -6.35 -4.77
C LEU A 66 2.61 -6.58 -5.16
N TYR A 67 3.00 -6.18 -6.38
CA TYR A 67 4.37 -6.28 -6.84
C TYR A 67 5.32 -5.44 -5.97
N LEU A 68 4.99 -4.16 -5.76
CA LEU A 68 5.79 -3.23 -4.98
C LEU A 68 5.98 -3.67 -3.52
N ILE A 69 4.94 -4.21 -2.86
CA ILE A 69 5.08 -4.79 -1.51
C ILE A 69 6.06 -5.97 -1.51
N GLY A 70 6.01 -6.80 -2.56
CA GLY A 70 6.97 -7.88 -2.77
C GLY A 70 8.40 -7.34 -2.87
N CYS A 71 8.62 -6.34 -3.73
CA CYS A 71 9.92 -5.70 -3.92
C CYS A 71 10.45 -5.07 -2.62
N ALA A 72 9.61 -4.38 -1.85
CA ALA A 72 10.00 -3.75 -0.59
C ALA A 72 10.59 -4.75 0.44
N SER A 73 10.28 -6.04 0.32
CA SER A 73 10.84 -7.09 1.19
C SER A 73 12.30 -7.45 0.87
N TYR A 74 12.78 -7.07 -0.31
CA TYR A 74 14.13 -7.37 -0.81
C TYR A 74 15.03 -6.14 -0.93
N VAL A 75 14.49 -4.97 -0.61
CA VAL A 75 15.18 -3.68 -0.68
C VAL A 75 15.47 -3.21 0.74
N VAL A 76 16.59 -2.50 0.92
CA VAL A 76 17.00 -1.97 2.22
C VAL A 76 16.36 -0.61 2.49
N GLU A 77 16.33 -0.21 3.76
CA GLU A 77 15.95 1.16 4.10
C GLU A 77 16.98 2.17 3.56
N PRO A 78 16.56 3.38 3.13
CA PRO A 78 15.21 3.96 3.26
C PRO A 78 14.23 3.61 2.14
N GLU A 79 14.70 2.95 1.07
CA GLU A 79 13.94 2.75 -0.17
C GLU A 79 12.73 1.83 0.04
N SER A 80 12.86 0.75 0.82
CA SER A 80 11.72 -0.10 1.21
C SER A 80 10.59 0.69 1.86
N THR A 81 10.92 1.62 2.75
CA THR A 81 9.96 2.51 3.42
C THR A 81 9.29 3.46 2.45
N GLN A 82 10.01 3.99 1.46
CA GLN A 82 9.44 4.86 0.43
C GLN A 82 8.45 4.11 -0.47
N ILE A 83 8.80 2.88 -0.87
CA ILE A 83 7.91 2.01 -1.65
C ILE A 83 6.62 1.74 -0.88
N LEU A 84 6.73 1.32 0.39
CA LEU A 84 5.56 1.03 1.22
C LEU A 84 4.69 2.28 1.48
N GLN A 85 5.29 3.46 1.60
CA GLN A 85 4.54 4.73 1.68
C GLN A 85 3.76 5.02 0.41
N GLY A 86 4.37 4.89 -0.77
CA GLY A 86 3.66 5.07 -2.04
C GLY A 86 2.51 4.07 -2.23
N VAL A 87 2.68 2.82 -1.78
CA VAL A 87 1.62 1.81 -1.79
C VAL A 87 0.49 2.15 -0.84
N LEU A 88 0.81 2.62 0.37
CA LEU A 88 -0.17 3.07 1.36
C LEU A 88 -1.06 4.18 0.79
N ASP A 89 -0.44 5.22 0.22
CA ASP A 89 -1.14 6.37 -0.37
C ASP A 89 -2.04 5.93 -1.52
N THR A 90 -1.57 4.96 -2.32
CA THR A 90 -2.33 4.38 -3.42
C THR A 90 -3.55 3.62 -2.92
N TYR A 91 -3.42 2.79 -1.89
CA TYR A 91 -4.57 2.08 -1.31
C TYR A 91 -5.58 3.03 -0.67
N LEU A 92 -5.13 4.08 0.01
CA LEU A 92 -6.02 5.12 0.52
C LEU A 92 -6.80 5.81 -0.60
N ARG A 93 -6.10 6.18 -1.69
CA ARG A 93 -6.73 6.81 -2.86
C ARG A 93 -7.82 5.94 -3.50
N PHE A 94 -7.66 4.62 -3.48
CA PHE A 94 -8.63 3.68 -4.04
C PHE A 94 -9.63 3.12 -3.01
N GLY A 95 -9.60 3.59 -1.76
CA GLY A 95 -10.53 3.17 -0.71
C GLY A 95 -10.30 1.76 -0.16
N GLU A 96 -9.12 1.19 -0.35
CA GLU A 96 -8.73 -0.15 0.13
C GLU A 96 -8.21 -0.10 1.57
N TYR A 97 -9.03 0.39 2.50
CA TYR A 97 -8.61 0.67 3.90
C TYR A 97 -8.01 -0.54 4.64
N PRO A 98 -8.53 -1.77 4.54
CA PRO A 98 -7.91 -2.92 5.20
C PRO A 98 -6.49 -3.20 4.70
N ARG A 99 -6.24 -3.06 3.39
CA ARG A 99 -4.90 -3.24 2.80
C ARG A 99 -3.97 -2.09 3.16
N ALA A 100 -4.47 -0.85 3.12
CA ALA A 100 -3.75 0.32 3.61
C ALA A 100 -3.30 0.12 5.07
N LEU A 101 -4.19 -0.36 5.94
CA LEU A 101 -3.88 -0.58 7.35
C LEU A 101 -2.78 -1.64 7.54
N LEU A 102 -2.80 -2.73 6.76
CA LEU A 102 -1.73 -3.74 6.80
C LEU A 102 -0.36 -3.14 6.45
N VAL A 103 -0.32 -2.27 5.43
CA VAL A 103 0.92 -1.58 5.02
C VAL A 103 1.37 -0.59 6.10
N ALA A 104 0.45 0.16 6.71
CA ALA A 104 0.77 1.06 7.82
C ALA A 104 1.33 0.30 9.04
N MET A 105 0.80 -0.89 9.33
CA MET A 105 1.33 -1.77 10.39
C MET A 105 2.73 -2.30 10.04
N GLN A 106 2.97 -2.67 8.78
CA GLN A 106 4.27 -3.11 8.28
C GLN A 106 5.33 -2.00 8.37
N LEU A 107 4.93 -0.75 8.18
CA LEU A 107 5.77 0.43 8.39
C LEU A 107 6.04 0.72 9.88
N HIS A 108 5.40 0.00 10.81
CA HIS A 108 5.45 0.27 12.24
C HIS A 108 5.06 1.71 12.62
N ASP A 109 4.22 2.35 11.81
CA ASP A 109 3.85 3.75 11.96
C ASP A 109 2.42 3.87 12.51
N LYS A 110 2.35 4.15 13.81
CA LYS A 110 1.07 4.30 14.52
C LYS A 110 0.25 5.48 13.96
N ALA A 111 0.90 6.58 13.59
CA ALA A 111 0.19 7.75 13.09
C ALA A 111 -0.49 7.44 11.76
N LYS A 112 0.16 6.68 10.88
CA LYS A 112 -0.45 6.18 9.64
C LYS A 112 -1.58 5.19 9.89
N CYS A 113 -1.47 4.33 10.90
CA CYS A 113 -2.59 3.45 11.26
C CYS A 113 -3.83 4.25 11.67
N GLU A 114 -3.64 5.33 12.42
CA GLU A 114 -4.71 6.25 12.83
C GLU A 114 -5.28 7.04 11.63
N GLU A 115 -4.42 7.50 10.73
CA GLU A 115 -4.84 8.14 9.47
C GLU A 115 -5.74 7.24 8.63
N VAL A 116 -5.33 5.99 8.40
CA VAL A 116 -6.13 5.01 7.65
C VAL A 116 -7.47 4.75 8.32
N PHE A 117 -7.48 4.60 9.64
CA PHE A 117 -8.69 4.37 10.42
C PHE A 117 -9.68 5.56 10.31
N ASN A 118 -9.15 6.79 10.37
CA ASN A 118 -9.94 8.00 10.28
C ASN A 118 -10.42 8.31 8.85
N ALA A 119 -9.66 7.90 7.83
CA ALA A 119 -10.06 8.05 6.42
C ALA A 119 -11.25 7.15 6.05
N CYS A 120 -11.38 5.98 6.67
CA CYS A 120 -12.50 5.08 6.46
C CYS A 120 -13.78 5.66 7.08
N ASN A 121 -14.84 5.88 6.29
CA ASN A 121 -16.14 6.35 6.82
C ASN A 121 -17.17 5.23 6.98
N ASP A 122 -16.93 4.07 6.39
CA ASP A 122 -17.84 2.93 6.48
C ASP A 122 -17.76 2.29 7.89
N PRO A 123 -18.86 2.23 8.64
CA PRO A 123 -18.86 1.71 10.01
C PRO A 123 -18.58 0.21 10.08
N LEU A 124 -18.98 -0.57 9.08
CA LEU A 124 -18.72 -2.00 9.02
C LEU A 124 -17.22 -2.25 8.81
N ILE A 125 -16.61 -1.51 7.89
CA ILE A 125 -15.16 -1.61 7.64
C ILE A 125 -14.39 -1.12 8.86
N LYS A 126 -14.79 -0.01 9.51
CA LYS A 126 -14.15 0.44 10.77
C LYS A 126 -14.12 -0.65 11.84
N LYS A 127 -15.21 -1.40 12.03
CA LYS A 127 -15.24 -2.54 12.96
C LYS A 127 -14.22 -3.61 12.57
N GLN A 128 -14.08 -3.92 11.28
CA GLN A 128 -13.06 -4.85 10.79
C GLN A 128 -11.64 -4.33 11.07
N LEU A 129 -11.37 -3.04 10.85
CA LEU A 129 -10.09 -2.41 11.17
C LEU A 129 -9.79 -2.50 12.68
N CYS A 130 -10.78 -2.29 13.55
CA CYS A 130 -10.63 -2.46 15.00
C CYS A 130 -10.20 -3.89 15.35
N TYR A 131 -10.79 -4.93 14.75
CA TYR A 131 -10.36 -6.31 14.98
C TYR A 131 -8.92 -6.57 14.53
N MET A 132 -8.50 -5.96 13.40
CA MET A 132 -7.12 -6.08 12.91
C MET A 132 -6.13 -5.42 13.88
N LEU A 133 -6.43 -4.21 14.34
CA LEU A 133 -5.64 -3.47 15.33
C LEU A 133 -5.57 -4.20 16.68
N ALA A 134 -6.71 -4.71 17.16
CA ALA A 134 -6.82 -5.46 18.40
C ALA A 134 -5.95 -6.72 18.37
N ARG A 135 -5.94 -7.43 17.23
CA ARG A 135 -5.09 -8.62 17.02
C ARG A 135 -3.59 -8.27 17.05
N GLN A 136 -3.22 -7.11 16.53
CA GLN A 136 -1.83 -6.63 16.52
C GLN A 136 -1.45 -5.83 17.78
N TYR A 137 -2.37 -5.71 18.75
CA TYR A 137 -2.19 -4.94 19.98
C TYR A 137 -1.77 -3.48 19.73
N ILE A 138 -2.29 -2.86 18.67
CA ILE A 138 -2.02 -1.45 18.35
C ILE A 138 -3.12 -0.60 18.98
N PRO A 139 -2.82 0.19 20.04
CA PRO A 139 -3.82 0.98 20.72
C PRO A 139 -4.13 2.24 19.93
N LEU A 140 -5.41 2.50 19.65
CA LEU A 140 -5.92 3.78 19.17
C LEU A 140 -6.88 4.36 20.21
N ASP A 141 -6.91 5.69 20.31
CA ASP A 141 -7.90 6.38 21.14
C ASP A 141 -9.15 6.61 20.30
N ILE A 142 -10.26 6.00 20.70
CA ILE A 142 -11.51 5.99 19.93
C ILE A 142 -12.64 6.43 20.86
N GLU A 143 -13.35 7.48 20.47
CA GLU A 143 -14.49 8.02 21.23
C GLU A 143 -15.73 7.12 21.16
N ASP A 144 -15.89 6.40 20.05
CA ASP A 144 -16.99 5.46 19.86
C ASP A 144 -16.81 4.21 20.74
N GLU A 145 -17.72 4.03 21.70
CA GLU A 145 -17.67 2.95 22.70
C GLU A 145 -17.80 1.54 22.08
N ASP A 146 -18.55 1.38 20.99
CA ASP A 146 -18.69 0.08 20.31
C ASP A 146 -17.34 -0.31 19.68
N LEU A 147 -16.71 0.62 18.96
CA LEU A 147 -15.41 0.41 18.33
C LEU A 147 -14.31 0.19 19.37
N ARG A 148 -14.36 0.93 20.49
CA ARG A 148 -13.45 0.74 21.63
C ARG A 148 -13.59 -0.64 22.25
N THR A 149 -14.82 -1.13 22.42
CA THR A 149 -15.09 -2.47 22.97
C THR A 149 -14.49 -3.56 22.09
N ILE A 150 -14.60 -3.43 20.77
CA ILE A 150 -13.96 -4.34 19.80
C ILE A 150 -12.44 -4.26 19.91
N LEU A 151 -11.88 -3.04 19.94
CA LEU A 151 -10.44 -2.83 19.99
C LEU A 151 -9.80 -3.44 21.26
N LEU A 152 -10.53 -3.41 22.38
CA LEU A 152 -10.12 -4.00 23.65
C LEU A 152 -10.29 -5.53 23.70
N ASN A 153 -10.74 -6.18 22.62
CA ASN A 153 -11.00 -7.61 22.56
C ASN A 153 -12.00 -8.11 23.62
N ALA A 154 -12.92 -7.25 24.09
CA ALA A 154 -13.82 -7.58 25.18
C ALA A 154 -14.76 -8.76 24.86
N HIS A 155 -15.14 -8.91 23.59
CA HIS A 155 -16.06 -9.96 23.13
C HIS A 155 -15.43 -11.36 23.04
N ILE A 156 -14.10 -11.51 23.11
CA ILE A 156 -13.43 -12.80 22.91
C ILE A 156 -13.92 -13.85 23.92
N ASN A 157 -14.10 -13.45 25.17
CA ASN A 157 -14.55 -14.36 26.23
C ASN A 157 -15.97 -14.87 25.97
N ASP A 158 -16.89 -13.96 25.62
CA ASP A 158 -18.28 -14.31 25.32
C ASP A 158 -18.38 -15.23 24.10
N HIS A 159 -17.62 -14.94 23.03
CA HIS A 159 -17.57 -15.78 21.84
C HIS A 159 -17.00 -17.17 22.15
N PHE A 160 -15.94 -17.26 22.95
CA PHE A 160 -15.34 -18.53 23.36
C PHE A 160 -16.31 -19.37 24.21
N LEU A 161 -17.03 -18.74 25.13
CA LEU A 161 -18.06 -19.40 25.93
C LEU A 161 -19.24 -19.87 25.08
N SER A 162 -19.68 -19.09 24.09
CA SER A 162 -20.75 -19.50 23.15
C SER A 162 -20.32 -20.70 22.33
N LEU A 163 -19.10 -20.68 21.78
CA LEU A 163 -18.55 -21.79 21.02
C LEU A 163 -18.53 -23.08 21.85
N GLY A 164 -18.12 -23.00 23.12
CA GLY A 164 -18.13 -24.16 24.03
C GLY A 164 -19.52 -24.67 24.42
N ARG A 165 -20.58 -23.88 24.22
CA ARG A 165 -21.98 -24.33 24.39
C ARG A 165 -22.54 -24.99 23.14
N GLU A 166 -22.04 -24.63 21.96
CA GLU A 166 -22.52 -25.11 20.66
C GLU A 166 -21.83 -26.39 20.18
N LEU A 167 -20.64 -26.71 20.71
CA LEU A 167 -19.89 -27.95 20.47
C LEU A 167 -20.36 -29.09 21.40
#